data_AF-A0A2N5UA83-F1
#
_entry.id   AF-A0A2N5UA83-F1
#
_cell.length_a   1.000
_cell.length_b   1.000
_cell.length_c   1.000
_cell.angle_alpha   90.00
_cell.angle_beta   90.00
_cell.angle_gamma   90.00
#
_symmetry.space_group_name_H-M   'P 1'
#
loop_
_entity.id
_entity.type
_entity.pdbx_description
1 polymer ?
#
loop_
_entity_poly.entity_id
_entity_poly.type
_entity_poly.pdbx_seq_one_letter_code
_entity_poly.pdbx_strand_id
1 'polypeptide(L)'
;MSWSNQDFEVFDNKTQSKVMRIETKVKNQFQMRFALELTLLPSQEKLGVMVNGRTVWCGFAQSYKIMKNDTDIYQFKVDPRGLLVDRWYIKKSGNLTHSYTWKRHFTGLAGVVERDDKRRVAYLEAKTWWGSETWANVAHDTRPHATEYTIITNGDIPLTVLVALYTSAAVRLDSCGW
;
A
#
# COMPACT_ATOMS: atom_id res chain seq x y z
N MET A 1 -9.23 -16.22 -6.45
CA MET A 1 -7.86 -15.93 -5.95
C MET A 1 -7.94 -14.62 -5.17
N SER A 2 -7.21 -14.49 -4.08
CA SER A 2 -7.30 -13.37 -3.14
C SER A 2 -5.90 -12.78 -2.94
N TRP A 3 -5.77 -11.47 -3.12
CA TRP A 3 -4.52 -10.71 -2.90
C TRP A 3 -4.06 -10.79 -1.45
N SER A 4 -4.99 -11.05 -0.52
CA SER A 4 -4.72 -11.26 0.90
C SER A 4 -3.87 -12.51 1.21
N ASN A 5 -3.70 -13.41 0.23
CA ASN A 5 -2.94 -14.65 0.34
C ASN A 5 -1.87 -14.78 -0.77
N GLN A 6 -1.31 -13.66 -1.24
CA GLN A 6 -0.27 -13.64 -2.27
C GLN A 6 0.94 -12.82 -1.85
N ASP A 7 2.11 -13.30 -2.23
CA ASP A 7 3.35 -12.54 -2.13
C ASP A 7 3.44 -11.55 -3.30
N PHE A 8 4.00 -10.38 -3.02
CA PHE A 8 4.28 -9.35 -4.02
C PHE A 8 5.77 -9.17 -4.20
N GLU A 9 6.13 -8.70 -5.39
CA GLU A 9 7.50 -8.38 -5.76
C GLU A 9 7.53 -6.99 -6.36
N VAL A 10 8.55 -6.21 -5.98
CA VAL A 10 8.80 -4.88 -6.54
C VAL A 10 10.05 -4.95 -7.37
N PHE A 11 9.95 -4.46 -8.60
CA PHE A 11 11.04 -4.41 -9.56
C PHE A 11 11.41 -2.95 -9.82
N ASP A 12 12.70 -2.69 -9.98
CA ASP A 12 13.17 -1.43 -10.54
C ASP A 12 12.82 -1.40 -12.04
N ASN A 13 12.12 -0.36 -12.48
CA ASN A 13 11.63 -0.31 -13.85
C ASN A 13 12.76 -0.20 -14.90
N LYS A 14 13.92 0.36 -14.54
CA LYS A 14 15.05 0.54 -15.47
C LYS A 14 15.90 -0.71 -15.58
N THR A 15 16.24 -1.33 -14.46
CA THR A 15 17.14 -2.48 -14.42
C THR A 15 16.41 -3.82 -14.43
N GLN A 16 15.10 -3.82 -14.19
CA GLN A 16 14.27 -5.02 -14.00
C GLN A 16 14.75 -5.91 -12.84
N SER A 17 15.61 -5.38 -11.96
CA SER A 17 16.07 -6.09 -10.77
C SER A 17 15.02 -6.02 -9.67
N LYS A 18 14.83 -7.12 -8.95
CA LYS A 18 13.97 -7.17 -7.77
C LYS A 18 14.58 -6.33 -6.64
N VAL A 19 13.83 -5.36 -6.13
CA VAL A 19 14.26 -4.45 -5.05
C VAL A 19 13.59 -4.74 -3.72
N MET A 20 12.43 -5.40 -3.74
CA MET A 20 11.68 -5.74 -2.54
C MET A 20 10.81 -6.97 -2.75
N ARG A 21 10.67 -7.78 -1.70
CA ARG A 21 9.65 -8.83 -1.60
C ARG A 21 8.69 -8.46 -0.49
N ILE A 22 7.40 -8.68 -0.69
CA ILE A 22 6.37 -8.47 0.33
C ILE A 22 5.65 -9.79 0.54
N GLU A 23 5.68 -10.28 1.78
CA GLU A 23 4.90 -11.46 2.18
C GLU A 23 3.65 -11.00 2.92
N THR A 24 2.48 -11.47 2.49
CA THR A 24 1.24 -11.29 3.23
C THR A 24 1.08 -12.43 4.22
N LYS A 25 1.18 -12.15 5.52
CA LYS A 25 0.95 -13.14 6.58
C LYS A 25 -0.37 -12.85 7.27
N VAL A 26 -1.37 -13.70 7.03
CA VAL A 26 -2.58 -13.72 7.86
C VAL A 26 -2.25 -14.46 9.16
N LYS A 27 -2.09 -13.74 10.28
CA LYS A 27 -1.92 -14.38 11.59
C LYS A 27 -3.27 -14.90 12.09
N ASN A 28 -3.50 -16.19 11.84
CA ASN A 28 -4.57 -17.05 12.40
C ASN A 28 -6.01 -16.62 12.05
N GLN A 29 -6.84 -17.56 11.56
CA GLN A 29 -8.23 -17.34 11.13
C GLN A 29 -9.10 -16.66 12.20
N PHE A 30 -8.78 -16.84 13.48
CA PHE A 30 -9.56 -16.29 14.60
C PHE A 30 -9.21 -14.85 14.99
N GLN A 31 -8.02 -14.36 14.64
CA GLN A 31 -7.65 -12.97 14.95
C GLN A 31 -7.90 -12.07 13.74
N MET A 32 -7.68 -12.52 12.50
CA MET A 32 -7.67 -11.67 11.31
C MET A 32 -6.64 -10.53 11.41
N ARG A 33 -5.50 -10.79 12.07
CA ARG A 33 -4.37 -9.87 12.07
C ARG A 33 -3.66 -9.97 10.74
N PHE A 34 -3.95 -9.02 9.87
CA PHE A 34 -3.18 -8.81 8.66
C PHE A 34 -1.80 -8.25 9.04
N ALA A 35 -0.74 -8.91 8.61
CA ALA A 35 0.62 -8.42 8.73
C ALA A 35 1.31 -8.53 7.38
N LEU A 36 2.03 -7.48 7.01
CA LEU A 36 2.96 -7.53 5.87
C LEU A 36 4.37 -7.67 6.41
N GLU A 37 5.19 -8.46 5.74
CA GLU A 37 6.64 -8.46 5.94
C GLU A 37 7.29 -8.01 4.64
N LEU A 38 7.94 -6.85 4.68
CA LEU A 38 8.72 -6.31 3.57
C LEU A 38 10.17 -6.74 3.77
N THR A 39 10.74 -7.42 2.78
CA THR A 39 12.18 -7.74 2.73
C THR A 39 12.85 -6.88 1.66
N LEU A 40 13.77 -6.03 2.07
CA LEU A 40 14.55 -5.18 1.18
C LEU A 40 15.68 -6.00 0.54
N LEU A 41 15.89 -5.81 -0.76
CA LEU A 41 16.93 -6.49 -1.52
C LEU A 41 17.96 -5.48 -2.03
N PRO A 42 19.28 -5.79 -1.97
CA PRO A 42 19.87 -7.05 -1.55
C PRO A 42 20.11 -7.19 -0.04
N SER A 43 19.90 -6.14 0.77
CA SER A 43 20.30 -6.07 2.18
C SER A 43 19.67 -7.14 3.09
N GLN A 44 18.60 -7.80 2.66
CA GLN A 44 17.78 -8.72 3.45
C GLN A 44 17.18 -8.09 4.70
N GLU A 45 17.17 -6.76 4.80
CA GLU A 45 16.53 -6.06 5.91
C GLU A 45 15.03 -6.32 5.89
N LYS A 46 14.45 -6.65 7.06
CA LYS A 46 13.03 -6.94 7.21
C LYS A 46 12.30 -5.84 7.96
N LEU A 47 11.16 -5.43 7.43
CA LEU A 47 10.24 -4.48 8.04
C LEU A 47 8.86 -5.14 8.18
N GLY A 48 8.27 -5.08 9.37
CA GLY A 48 6.91 -5.58 9.60
C GLY A 48 5.89 -4.45 9.49
N VAL A 49 4.76 -4.66 8.82
CA VAL A 49 3.61 -3.75 8.88
C VAL A 49 2.55 -4.36 9.80
N MET A 50 2.30 -3.69 10.91
CA MET A 50 1.30 -4.10 11.90
C MET A 50 0.05 -3.23 11.78
N VAL A 51 -1.11 -3.87 11.67
CA VAL A 51 -2.41 -3.20 11.76
C VAL A 51 -2.79 -3.04 13.23
N ASN A 52 -3.08 -1.83 13.67
CA ASN A 52 -3.48 -1.52 15.05
C ASN A 52 -4.96 -1.84 15.31
N GLY A 53 -5.34 -3.10 15.08
CA GLY A 53 -6.68 -3.64 15.28
C GLY A 53 -6.61 -5.15 15.34
N ARG A 54 -7.50 -5.80 16.10
CA ARG A 54 -7.56 -7.27 16.12
C ARG A 54 -7.81 -7.79 14.70
N THR A 55 -8.60 -7.07 13.88
CA THR A 55 -9.10 -7.48 12.55
C THR A 55 -9.09 -6.29 11.56
N VAL A 56 -9.03 -6.53 10.25
CA VAL A 56 -9.31 -5.52 9.21
C VAL A 56 -10.81 -5.19 9.22
N TRP A 57 -11.18 -3.95 9.58
CA TRP A 57 -12.58 -3.53 9.69
C TRP A 57 -12.93 -2.63 8.51
N CYS A 58 -13.73 -3.18 7.61
CA CYS A 58 -14.25 -2.46 6.45
C CYS A 58 -15.14 -1.29 6.91
N GLY A 59 -14.98 -0.12 6.30
CA GLY A 59 -15.74 1.09 6.66
C GLY A 59 -15.28 1.83 7.92
N PHE A 60 -14.30 1.32 8.66
CA PHE A 60 -13.72 2.02 9.81
C PHE A 60 -12.29 2.49 9.55
N ALA A 61 -11.94 3.61 10.18
CA ALA A 61 -10.57 4.12 10.14
C ALA A 61 -9.62 3.16 10.89
N GLN A 62 -8.48 2.86 10.27
CA GLN A 62 -7.48 1.96 10.85
C GLN A 62 -6.08 2.55 10.72
N SER A 63 -5.24 2.30 11.72
CA SER A 63 -3.84 2.73 11.71
C SER A 63 -2.93 1.54 11.47
N TYR A 64 -1.90 1.76 10.69
CA TYR A 64 -0.87 0.82 10.30
C TYR A 64 0.47 1.38 10.74
N LYS A 65 1.34 0.50 11.22
CA LYS A 65 2.67 0.85 11.73
C LYS A 65 3.71 0.01 11.01
N ILE A 66 4.73 0.65 10.46
CA ILE A 66 5.93 -0.01 9.95
C ILE A 66 6.90 -0.13 11.13
N MET A 67 7.29 -1.37 11.42
CA MET A 67 8.11 -1.77 12.54
C MET A 67 9.47 -2.27 12.04
N LYS A 68 10.54 -1.81 12.66
CA LYS A 68 11.91 -2.32 12.49
C LYS A 68 12.44 -2.72 13.86
N ASN A 69 12.76 -4.00 14.05
CA ASN A 69 13.23 -4.53 15.35
C ASN A 69 12.37 -4.04 16.53
N ASP A 70 11.05 -4.27 16.44
CA ASP A 70 10.04 -3.84 17.43
C ASP A 70 9.92 -2.33 17.69
N THR A 71 10.61 -1.51 16.89
CA THR A 71 10.50 -0.04 16.93
C THR A 71 9.59 0.45 15.81
N ASP A 72 8.61 1.29 16.16
CA ASP A 72 7.72 1.98 15.21
C ASP A 72 8.51 3.08 14.49
N ILE A 73 8.69 2.95 13.18
CA ILE A 73 9.45 3.89 12.36
C ILE A 73 8.56 4.78 11.49
N TYR A 74 7.42 4.26 11.01
CA TYR A 74 6.46 5.02 10.21
C TYR A 74 5.04 4.61 10.52
N GLN A 75 4.11 5.56 10.44
CA GLN A 75 2.69 5.30 10.63
C GLN A 75 1.86 5.85 9.48
N PHE A 76 0.85 5.09 9.07
CA PHE A 76 -0.18 5.57 8.17
C PHE A 76 -1.57 5.16 8.65
N LYS A 77 -2.58 5.93 8.26
CA LYS A 77 -3.97 5.74 8.67
C LYS A 77 -4.88 5.78 7.45
N VAL A 78 -5.77 4.80 7.34
CA VAL A 78 -6.89 4.88 6.40
C VAL A 78 -8.08 5.59 7.05
N ASP A 79 -8.72 6.48 6.31
CA ASP A 79 -9.95 7.19 6.64
C ASP A 79 -10.98 6.94 5.53
N PRO A 80 -11.76 5.85 5.62
CA PRO A 80 -12.73 5.50 4.58
C PRO A 80 -13.89 6.52 4.58
N ARG A 81 -13.98 7.36 3.55
CA ARG A 81 -15.02 8.41 3.43
C ARG A 81 -16.19 7.99 2.52
N GLY A 82 -16.71 6.78 2.74
CA GLY A 82 -17.84 6.25 1.97
C GLY A 82 -17.48 5.90 0.51
N LEU A 83 -18.50 5.72 -0.32
CA LEU A 83 -18.46 5.09 -1.65
C LEU A 83 -17.79 5.93 -2.76
N LEU A 84 -16.98 6.95 -2.46
CA LEU A 84 -16.45 7.85 -3.49
C LEU A 84 -14.93 7.97 -3.49
N VAL A 85 -14.30 8.18 -2.34
CA VAL A 85 -12.85 8.38 -2.24
C VAL A 85 -12.33 7.82 -0.93
N ASP A 86 -11.38 6.88 -1.02
CA ASP A 86 -10.63 6.42 0.14
C ASP A 86 -9.37 7.28 0.32
N ARG A 87 -9.06 7.61 1.58
CA ARG A 87 -7.93 8.48 1.92
C ARG A 87 -7.00 7.77 2.86
N TRP A 88 -5.73 7.74 2.48
CA TRP A 88 -4.68 7.23 3.32
C TRP A 88 -3.74 8.35 3.71
N TYR A 89 -3.56 8.52 5.01
CA TYR A 89 -2.75 9.56 5.62
C TYR A 89 -1.45 8.97 6.11
N ILE A 90 -0.32 9.37 5.53
CA ILE A 90 1.01 9.07 6.04
C ILE A 90 1.36 10.17 7.04
N LYS A 91 1.57 9.78 8.30
CA LYS A 91 1.90 10.73 9.35
C LYS A 91 3.35 11.18 9.22
N LYS A 92 3.62 12.42 9.61
CA LYS A 92 4.98 12.90 9.88
C LYS A 92 5.59 12.09 11.03
N SER A 93 6.48 11.15 10.69
CA SER A 93 7.17 10.27 11.64
C SER A 93 8.48 9.75 11.06
N GLY A 94 9.39 9.28 11.91
CA GLY A 94 10.72 8.81 11.48
C GLY A 94 11.51 9.95 10.85
N ASN A 95 11.98 9.76 9.61
CA ASN A 95 12.69 10.78 8.85
C ASN A 95 11.79 11.67 7.98
N LEU A 96 10.47 11.48 8.00
CA LEU A 96 9.55 12.29 7.21
C LEU A 96 9.42 13.69 7.81
N THR A 97 9.62 14.72 6.98
CA THR A 97 9.51 16.13 7.39
C THR A 97 8.10 16.67 7.23
N HIS A 98 7.25 16.01 6.46
CA HIS A 98 5.88 16.38 6.16
C HIS A 98 4.90 15.24 6.43
N SER A 99 3.61 15.58 6.44
CA SER A 99 2.54 14.58 6.32
C SER A 99 2.09 14.48 4.87
N TYR A 100 1.55 13.32 4.50
CA TYR A 100 1.12 13.04 3.13
C TYR A 100 -0.27 12.43 3.10
N THR A 101 -1.00 12.69 2.02
CA THR A 101 -2.31 12.11 1.76
C THR A 101 -2.30 11.47 0.39
N TRP A 102 -2.56 10.17 0.36
CA TRP A 102 -2.90 9.47 -0.86
C TRP A 102 -4.41 9.40 -1.02
N LYS A 103 -4.91 9.85 -2.17
CA LYS A 103 -6.33 9.81 -2.53
C LYS A 103 -6.48 8.83 -3.69
N ARG A 104 -7.40 7.88 -3.54
CA ARG A 104 -7.72 6.89 -4.57
C ARG A 104 -9.23 6.77 -4.76
N HIS A 105 -9.64 6.24 -5.90
CA HIS A 105 -11.00 5.77 -6.10
C HIS A 105 -11.29 4.60 -5.16
N PHE A 106 -12.50 4.49 -4.61
CA PHE A 106 -12.81 3.44 -3.62
C PHE A 106 -12.66 2.02 -4.20
N THR A 107 -13.02 1.78 -5.46
CA THR A 107 -12.81 0.46 -6.10
C THR A 107 -11.49 0.34 -6.86
N GLY A 108 -10.64 1.36 -6.86
CA GLY A 108 -9.36 1.36 -7.59
C GLY A 108 -8.18 1.59 -6.65
N LEU A 109 -6.96 1.29 -7.13
CA LEU A 109 -5.74 1.61 -6.39
C LEU A 109 -5.00 2.80 -6.98
N ALA A 110 -5.22 3.21 -8.22
CA ALA A 110 -4.49 4.37 -8.75
C ALA A 110 -4.80 5.66 -7.97
N GLY A 111 -3.79 6.51 -7.82
CA GLY A 111 -3.97 7.74 -7.05
C GLY A 111 -2.69 8.49 -6.76
N VAL A 112 -2.83 9.79 -6.55
CA VAL A 112 -1.74 10.73 -6.28
C VAL A 112 -1.52 10.85 -4.77
N VAL A 113 -0.24 10.84 -4.38
CA VAL A 113 0.20 11.19 -3.04
C VAL A 113 0.58 12.66 -3.02
N GLU A 114 -0.17 13.43 -2.24
CA GLU A 114 0.05 14.85 -2.02
C GLU A 114 0.69 15.07 -0.65
N ARG A 115 1.67 15.96 -0.60
CA ARG A 115 2.20 16.52 0.63
C ARG A 115 1.19 17.50 1.25
N ASP A 116 1.36 17.81 2.53
CA ASP A 116 0.51 18.76 3.26
C ASP A 116 0.39 20.14 2.59
N ASP A 117 1.44 20.60 1.92
CA ASP A 117 1.47 21.83 1.09
C ASP A 117 0.90 21.68 -0.34
N LYS A 118 0.19 20.57 -0.62
CA LYS A 118 -0.41 20.22 -1.92
C LYS A 118 0.56 19.86 -3.05
N ARG A 119 1.86 19.77 -2.77
CA ARG A 119 2.82 19.27 -3.76
C ARG A 119 2.59 17.78 -4.03
N ARG A 120 2.55 17.39 -5.31
CA ARG A 120 2.54 15.97 -5.70
C ARG A 120 3.94 15.39 -5.53
N VAL A 121 4.06 14.26 -4.82
CA VAL A 121 5.37 13.66 -4.50
C VAL A 121 5.49 12.20 -4.96
N ALA A 122 4.38 11.49 -5.04
CA ALA A 122 4.32 10.16 -5.62
C ALA A 122 2.97 9.92 -6.30
N TYR A 123 2.91 8.92 -7.16
CA TYR A 123 1.72 8.49 -7.88
C TYR A 123 1.78 6.97 -8.06
N LEU A 124 0.65 6.30 -7.80
CA LEU A 124 0.47 4.91 -8.20
C LEU A 124 -0.30 4.88 -9.51
N GLU A 125 0.37 4.44 -10.57
CA GLU A 125 -0.25 4.15 -11.86
C GLU A 125 -0.82 2.74 -11.85
N ALA A 126 -1.93 2.57 -12.55
CA ALA A 126 -2.54 1.28 -12.80
C ALA A 126 -2.86 1.16 -14.29
N LYS A 127 -2.51 0.02 -14.89
CA LYS A 127 -2.76 -0.26 -16.29
C LYS A 127 -3.27 -1.69 -16.45
N THR A 128 -4.41 -1.88 -17.13
CA THR A 128 -4.90 -3.24 -17.39
C THR A 128 -3.99 -3.96 -18.39
N TRP A 129 -4.07 -5.29 -18.42
CA TRP A 129 -3.30 -6.11 -19.37
C TRP A 129 -3.58 -5.78 -20.86
N TRP A 130 -4.76 -5.23 -21.18
CA TRP A 130 -5.12 -4.72 -22.51
C TRP A 130 -4.80 -3.23 -22.70
N GLY A 131 -4.07 -2.61 -21.76
CA GLY A 131 -3.52 -1.26 -21.87
C GLY A 131 -4.42 -0.12 -21.44
N SER A 132 -5.54 -0.37 -20.76
CA SER A 132 -6.46 0.68 -20.32
C SER A 132 -6.10 1.23 -18.94
N GLU A 133 -5.75 2.51 -18.86
CA GLU A 133 -5.51 3.23 -17.60
C GLU A 133 -6.81 3.65 -16.93
N THR A 134 -7.78 4.17 -17.70
CA THR A 134 -9.06 4.65 -17.14
C THR A 134 -9.80 3.57 -16.37
N TRP A 135 -9.82 2.34 -16.91
CA TRP A 135 -10.45 1.19 -16.23
C TRP A 135 -9.67 0.77 -14.98
N ALA A 136 -8.35 0.68 -15.06
CA ALA A 136 -7.51 0.28 -13.94
C ALA A 136 -7.53 1.32 -12.79
N ASN A 137 -7.78 2.59 -13.10
CA ASN A 137 -7.90 3.65 -12.10
C ASN A 137 -9.18 3.55 -11.27
N VAL A 138 -10.27 3.03 -11.84
CA VAL A 138 -11.57 2.96 -11.17
C VAL A 138 -11.92 1.57 -10.69
N ALA A 139 -11.32 0.51 -11.23
CA ALA A 139 -11.62 -0.87 -10.89
C ALA A 139 -10.35 -1.69 -10.66
N HIS A 140 -10.26 -2.29 -9.49
CA HIS A 140 -9.25 -3.25 -9.11
C HIS A 140 -9.63 -4.65 -9.59
N ASP A 141 -8.72 -5.31 -10.31
CA ASP A 141 -8.87 -6.69 -10.75
C ASP A 141 -8.08 -7.62 -9.81
N THR A 142 -8.77 -8.63 -9.27
CA THR A 142 -8.16 -9.61 -8.36
C THR A 142 -7.41 -10.72 -9.09
N ARG A 143 -7.53 -10.83 -10.42
CA ARG A 143 -6.80 -11.81 -11.22
C ARG A 143 -5.31 -11.45 -11.27
N PRO A 144 -4.41 -12.41 -11.01
CA PRO A 144 -2.97 -12.18 -11.14
C PRO A 144 -2.62 -11.63 -12.52
N HIS A 145 -1.72 -10.64 -12.56
CA HIS A 145 -1.23 -10.00 -13.78
C HIS A 145 -2.29 -9.28 -14.63
N ALA A 146 -3.55 -9.15 -14.18
CA ALA A 146 -4.57 -8.44 -14.93
C ALA A 146 -4.40 -6.91 -14.88
N THR A 147 -3.70 -6.41 -13.87
CA THR A 147 -3.33 -5.00 -13.73
C THR A 147 -1.86 -4.89 -13.34
N GLU A 148 -1.12 -4.08 -14.09
CA GLU A 148 0.23 -3.65 -13.76
C GLU A 148 0.14 -2.37 -12.93
N TYR A 149 0.91 -2.33 -11.83
CA TYR A 149 0.98 -1.17 -10.96
C TYR A 149 2.40 -0.60 -10.97
N THR A 150 2.52 0.70 -11.22
CA THR A 150 3.82 1.39 -11.27
C THR A 150 3.87 2.49 -10.23
N ILE A 151 4.88 2.45 -9.36
CA ILE A 151 5.12 3.50 -8.37
C ILE A 151 6.05 4.54 -8.96
N ILE A 152 5.54 5.75 -9.18
CA ILE A 152 6.34 6.91 -9.56
C ILE A 152 6.53 7.76 -8.31
N THR A 153 7.78 8.02 -7.93
CA THR A 153 8.11 8.82 -6.74
C THR A 153 9.31 9.71 -7.01
N ASN A 154 9.32 10.90 -6.41
CA ASN A 154 10.47 11.81 -6.42
C ASN A 154 11.46 11.56 -5.27
N GLY A 155 11.20 10.56 -4.42
CA GLY A 155 12.03 10.19 -3.28
C GLY A 155 11.71 10.92 -1.97
N ASP A 156 10.72 11.84 -1.94
CA ASP A 156 10.32 12.55 -0.71
C ASP A 156 9.74 11.61 0.35
N ILE A 157 9.12 10.50 -0.10
CA ILE A 157 8.65 9.40 0.75
C ILE A 157 9.51 8.17 0.45
N PRO A 158 10.07 7.49 1.48
CA PRO A 158 10.81 6.25 1.27
C PRO A 158 9.96 5.21 0.54
N LEU A 159 10.57 4.49 -0.41
CA LEU A 159 9.87 3.48 -1.21
C LEU A 159 9.18 2.41 -0.34
N THR A 160 9.80 2.02 0.77
CA THR A 160 9.21 1.07 1.74
C THR A 160 7.88 1.55 2.31
N VAL A 161 7.72 2.85 2.56
CA VAL A 161 6.47 3.43 3.05
C VAL A 161 5.40 3.39 1.96
N LEU A 162 5.74 3.73 0.72
CA LEU A 162 4.83 3.67 -0.42
C LEU A 162 4.37 2.23 -0.71
N VAL A 163 5.30 1.28 -0.75
CA VAL A 163 4.99 -0.14 -0.96
C VAL A 163 4.11 -0.68 0.17
N ALA A 164 4.47 -0.42 1.43
CA ALA A 164 3.66 -0.84 2.57
C ALA A 164 2.23 -0.27 2.51
N LEU A 165 2.10 1.00 2.12
CA LEU A 165 0.82 1.69 1.95
C LEU A 165 -0.04 1.02 0.87
N TYR A 166 0.51 0.87 -0.34
CA TYR A 166 -0.24 0.37 -1.50
C TYR A 166 -0.61 -1.10 -1.35
N THR A 167 0.30 -1.94 -0.84
CA THR A 167 -0.03 -3.34 -0.58
C THR A 167 -1.08 -3.47 0.53
N SER A 168 -1.01 -2.64 1.58
CA SER A 168 -2.05 -2.62 2.63
C SER A 168 -3.41 -2.24 2.07
N ALA A 169 -3.46 -1.30 1.12
CA ALA A 169 -4.69 -0.91 0.46
C ALA A 169 -5.21 -1.98 -0.49
N ALA A 170 -4.35 -2.64 -1.26
CA ALA A 170 -4.73 -3.74 -2.13
C ALA A 170 -5.37 -4.89 -1.34
N VAL A 171 -4.77 -5.29 -0.22
CA VAL A 171 -5.33 -6.34 0.64
C VAL A 171 -6.63 -5.88 1.31
N ARG A 172 -6.70 -4.62 1.76
CA ARG A 172 -7.96 -4.08 2.29
C ARG A 172 -9.07 -4.14 1.23
N LEU A 173 -8.78 -3.74 -0.01
CA LEU A 173 -9.71 -3.74 -1.12
C LEU A 173 -10.18 -5.16 -1.48
N ASP A 174 -9.26 -6.14 -1.50
CA ASP A 174 -9.58 -7.56 -1.70
C ASP A 174 -10.48 -8.13 -0.58
N SER A 175 -10.25 -7.72 0.67
CA SER A 175 -11.05 -8.17 1.81
C SER A 175 -12.39 -7.44 1.97
N CYS A 176 -12.48 -6.18 1.55
CA CYS A 176 -13.62 -5.29 1.82
C CYS A 176 -14.47 -4.98 0.59
N GLY A 177 -13.96 -5.20 -0.62
CA GLY A 177 -14.60 -4.80 -1.88
C GLY A 177 -14.51 -3.31 -2.20
N TRP A 178 -13.90 -2.49 -1.32
CA TRP A 178 -13.59 -1.08 -1.50
C TRP A 178 -12.45 -0.60 -0.59
#